data_AF-A0A7J2V243-F1
#
_entry.id   AF-A0A7J2V243-F1
#
_cell.length_a   1.000
_cell.length_b   1.000
_cell.length_c   1.000
_cell.angle_alpha   90.00
_cell.angle_beta   90.00
_cell.angle_gamma   90.00
#
_symmetry.space_group_name_H-M   'P 1'
#
loop_
_entity.id
_entity.type
_entity.pdbx_description
1 polymer ?
#
loop_
_entity_poly.entity_id
_entity_poly.type
_entity_poly.pdbx_seq_one_letter_code
_entity_poly.pdbx_strand_id
1 'polypeptide(L)'
;MLVDPARPEKTLSVLESSRFSIIVSGTTLTGGIFISIATALAYYFLISRSVLGYEISLLGSGTDVARYAGVNVRKIMIYSFLLGGIASGIAGSLLVIARPPTYAIYGTLGNIWGYGFEGIGVALIGRNNPIGIILASILYGGIKNGGRFMEYYAGIDSDLVKAINGLIVISLSMPELFRIFGRLVRR
;
A
#
# COMPACT_ATOMS: atom_id res chain seq x y z
N MET A 1 -5.07 29.70 -5.15
CA MET A 1 -5.97 28.93 -6.03
C MET A 1 -5.14 27.81 -6.65
N LEU A 2 -5.25 26.58 -6.15
CA LEU A 2 -4.54 25.38 -6.68
C LEU A 2 -5.39 24.61 -7.71
N VAL A 3 -6.54 25.16 -8.09
CA VAL A 3 -7.51 24.59 -9.03
C VAL A 3 -7.15 25.06 -10.44
N ASP A 4 -7.12 24.14 -11.39
CA ASP A 4 -6.85 24.46 -12.80
C ASP A 4 -8.02 25.28 -13.40
N PRO A 5 -7.77 26.48 -13.96
CA PRO A 5 -8.81 27.31 -14.58
C PRO A 5 -9.51 26.65 -15.77
N ALA A 6 -8.88 25.68 -16.43
CA ALA A 6 -9.44 24.98 -17.58
C ALA A 6 -10.27 23.74 -17.21
N ARG A 7 -10.01 23.15 -16.03
CA ARG A 7 -10.74 21.98 -15.49
C ARG A 7 -10.85 22.09 -13.96
N PRO A 8 -11.93 22.68 -13.43
CA PRO A 8 -12.07 22.94 -11.99
C PRO A 8 -12.14 21.66 -11.12
N GLU A 9 -12.31 20.50 -11.76
CA GLU A 9 -12.30 19.17 -11.14
C GLU A 9 -10.90 18.67 -10.75
N LYS A 10 -9.82 19.36 -11.14
CA LYS A 10 -8.42 18.95 -10.89
C LYS A 10 -7.57 20.07 -10.28
N THR A 11 -6.58 19.66 -9.49
CA THR A 11 -5.48 20.56 -9.11
C THR A 11 -4.59 20.86 -10.32
N LEU A 12 -3.81 21.93 -10.25
CA LEU A 12 -2.74 22.20 -11.21
C LEU A 12 -1.87 20.95 -11.40
N SER A 13 -1.62 20.60 -12.66
CA SER A 13 -0.82 19.42 -13.01
C SER A 13 0.63 19.63 -12.58
N VAL A 14 1.27 18.57 -12.08
CA VAL A 14 2.68 18.59 -11.68
C VAL A 14 3.55 19.05 -12.86
N LEU A 15 4.53 19.91 -12.56
CA LEU A 15 5.50 20.47 -13.51
C LEU A 15 6.19 19.36 -14.31
N GLU A 16 6.36 19.53 -15.62
CA GLU A 16 6.91 18.50 -16.51
C GLU A 16 8.29 17.99 -16.08
N SER A 17 9.13 18.85 -15.50
CA SER A 17 10.46 18.50 -14.99
C SER A 17 10.44 17.56 -13.77
N SER A 18 9.32 17.52 -13.04
CA SER A 18 9.16 16.66 -11.86
C SER A 18 8.41 15.38 -12.17
N ARG A 19 7.90 15.19 -13.40
CA ARG A 19 7.18 13.96 -13.80
C ARG A 19 8.17 12.83 -13.98
N PHE A 20 7.82 11.64 -13.48
CA PHE A 20 8.62 10.47 -13.79
C PHE A 20 8.46 10.12 -15.27
N SER A 21 9.60 9.83 -15.91
CA SER A 21 9.63 9.40 -17.30
C SER A 21 8.87 8.08 -17.48
N ILE A 22 8.10 8.02 -18.56
CA ILE A 22 7.37 6.82 -18.99
C ILE A 22 8.41 5.85 -19.55
N ILE A 23 8.48 4.64 -18.98
CA ILE A 23 9.51 3.66 -19.37
C ILE A 23 9.10 2.94 -20.66
N VAL A 24 7.79 2.72 -20.86
CA VAL A 24 7.24 2.02 -22.03
C VAL A 24 6.19 2.90 -22.70
N SER A 25 6.52 3.40 -23.89
CA SER A 25 5.64 4.22 -24.73
C SER A 25 4.31 3.51 -24.97
N GLY A 26 3.19 4.20 -24.67
CA GLY A 26 1.84 3.66 -24.80
C GLY A 26 1.28 2.98 -23.54
N THR A 27 2.05 2.90 -22.45
CA THR A 27 1.55 2.39 -21.15
C THR A 27 1.60 3.47 -20.07
N THR A 28 0.83 3.27 -18.99
CA THR A 28 0.93 4.10 -17.79
C THR A 28 2.14 3.71 -16.90
N LEU A 29 3.04 2.84 -17.39
CA LEU A 29 4.17 2.36 -16.64
C LEU A 29 5.27 3.43 -16.57
N THR A 30 5.55 3.84 -15.34
CA THR A 30 6.39 5.00 -15.03
C THR A 30 7.54 4.58 -14.11
N GLY A 31 8.63 5.36 -14.10
CA GLY A 31 9.79 5.22 -13.19
C GLY A 31 9.47 4.97 -11.71
N GLY A 32 8.27 5.34 -11.26
CA GLY A 32 7.79 5.09 -9.90
C GLY A 32 7.84 3.62 -9.46
N ILE A 33 7.77 2.66 -10.38
CA ILE A 33 7.90 1.23 -10.04
C ILE A 33 9.27 0.90 -9.42
N PHE A 34 10.34 1.53 -9.90
CA PHE A 34 11.67 1.31 -9.34
C PHE A 34 11.78 1.85 -7.93
N ILE A 35 11.14 2.99 -7.65
CA ILE A 35 11.11 3.58 -6.30
C ILE A 35 10.27 2.70 -5.37
N SER A 36 9.12 2.19 -5.83
CA SER A 36 8.32 1.26 -5.03
C SER A 36 9.09 -0.02 -4.69
N ILE A 37 9.80 -0.61 -5.66
CA ILE A 37 10.64 -1.80 -5.44
C ILE A 37 11.81 -1.47 -4.51
N ALA A 38 12.53 -0.37 -4.74
CA ALA A 38 13.64 0.06 -3.91
C ALA A 38 13.20 0.32 -2.46
N THR A 39 12.04 0.94 -2.26
CA THR A 39 11.46 1.17 -0.93
C THR A 39 11.11 -0.16 -0.25
N ALA A 40 10.43 -1.07 -0.96
CA ALA A 40 10.10 -2.39 -0.41
C ALA A 40 11.36 -3.17 -0.03
N LEU A 41 12.42 -3.09 -0.84
CA LEU A 41 13.70 -3.74 -0.57
C LEU A 41 14.44 -3.09 0.61
N ALA A 42 14.41 -1.77 0.72
CA ALA A 42 14.95 -1.06 1.88
C ALA A 42 14.27 -1.49 3.18
N TYR A 43 12.93 -1.63 3.15
CA TYR A 43 12.17 -2.18 4.28
C TYR A 43 12.50 -3.64 4.57
N TYR A 44 12.71 -4.45 3.54
CA TYR A 44 13.16 -5.83 3.71
C TYR A 44 14.49 -5.91 4.46
N PHE A 45 15.49 -5.11 4.06
CA PHE A 45 16.77 -5.06 4.75
C PHE A 45 16.64 -4.51 6.17
N LEU A 46 15.85 -3.45 6.36
CA LEU A 46 15.60 -2.88 7.68
C LEU A 46 14.97 -3.91 8.63
N ILE A 47 13.93 -4.62 8.19
CA ILE A 47 13.22 -5.58 9.05
C ILE A 47 14.07 -6.85 9.28
N SER A 48 14.76 -7.34 8.25
CA SER A 48 15.43 -8.65 8.31
C SER A 48 16.86 -8.59 8.86
N ARG A 49 17.54 -7.44 8.77
CA ARG A 49 18.96 -7.32 9.11
C ARG A 49 19.26 -6.29 10.21
N SER A 50 18.28 -5.50 10.67
CA SER A 50 18.52 -4.48 11.70
C SER A 50 17.98 -4.88 13.09
N VAL A 51 18.61 -4.33 14.12
CA VAL A 51 18.16 -4.45 15.52
C VAL A 51 16.76 -3.86 15.69
N LEU A 52 16.45 -2.76 14.99
CA LEU A 52 15.12 -2.16 15.01
C LEU A 52 14.04 -3.12 14.49
N GLY A 53 14.35 -3.87 13.43
CA GLY A 53 13.44 -4.88 12.87
C GLY A 53 13.14 -6.02 13.87
N TYR A 54 14.17 -6.46 14.58
CA TYR A 54 14.03 -7.45 15.66
C TYR A 54 13.17 -6.92 16.81
N GLU A 55 13.45 -5.70 17.28
CA GLU A 55 12.71 -5.05 18.35
C GLU A 55 11.22 -4.82 17.99
N ILE A 56 10.92 -4.43 16.74
CA ILE A 56 9.56 -4.30 16.22
C ILE A 56 8.85 -5.66 16.20
N SER A 57 9.54 -6.71 15.74
CA SER A 57 8.97 -8.07 15.67
C SER A 57 8.70 -8.64 17.07
N LEU A 58 9.58 -8.34 18.02
CA LEU A 58 9.41 -8.74 19.41
C LEU A 58 8.22 -8.02 20.06
N LEU A 59 8.09 -6.72 19.82
CA LEU A 59 6.94 -5.94 20.27
C LEU A 59 5.62 -6.47 19.70
N GLY A 60 5.62 -6.92 18.43
CA GLY A 60 4.47 -7.56 17.80
C GLY A 60 4.08 -8.90 18.42
N SER A 61 4.98 -9.57 19.13
CA SER A 61 4.71 -10.82 19.84
C SER A 61 4.09 -10.62 21.23
N GLY A 62 4.23 -9.41 21.79
CA GLY A 62 3.62 -9.03 23.07
C GLY A 62 4.39 -7.91 23.77
N THR A 63 3.66 -6.95 24.34
CA THR A 63 4.26 -5.81 25.05
C THR A 63 5.05 -6.23 26.28
N ASP A 64 4.57 -7.25 27.00
CA ASP A 64 5.23 -7.73 28.21
C ASP A 64 6.54 -8.45 27.85
N VAL A 65 6.52 -9.27 26.79
CA VAL A 65 7.71 -9.97 26.28
C VAL A 65 8.79 -8.97 25.87
N ALA A 66 8.42 -7.89 25.17
CA ALA A 66 9.35 -6.84 24.80
C ALA A 66 9.96 -6.15 26.05
N ARG A 67 9.15 -5.82 27.07
CA ARG A 67 9.65 -5.22 28.31
C ARG A 67 10.62 -6.15 29.04
N TYR A 68 10.32 -7.44 29.12
CA TYR A 68 11.22 -8.43 29.74
C TYR A 68 12.55 -8.57 29.00
N ALA A 69 12.56 -8.40 27.67
CA ALA A 69 13.78 -8.39 26.87
C ALA A 69 14.58 -7.06 26.95
N GLY A 70 14.17 -6.11 27.81
CA GLY A 70 14.85 -4.82 27.98
C GLY A 70 14.54 -3.81 26.87
N VAL A 71 13.53 -4.08 26.05
CA VAL A 71 13.21 -3.28 24.87
C VAL A 71 12.37 -2.06 25.25
N ASN A 72 12.80 -0.87 24.81
CA ASN A 72 12.07 0.38 25.09
C ASN A 72 10.87 0.53 24.14
N VAL A 73 9.72 0.02 24.57
CA VAL A 73 8.46 0.02 23.82
C VAL A 73 8.09 1.41 23.27
N ARG A 74 8.29 2.48 24.06
CA ARG A 74 7.94 3.85 23.65
C ARG A 74 8.79 4.31 22.47
N LYS A 75 10.10 4.03 22.49
CA LYS A 75 11.01 4.39 21.39
C LYS A 75 10.63 3.66 20.09
N ILE A 76 10.37 2.37 20.17
CA ILE A 76 10.02 1.55 18.99
C ILE A 76 8.68 1.93 18.39
N MET A 77 7.72 2.31 19.23
CA MET A 77 6.45 2.85 18.76
C MET A 77 6.69 4.11 17.91
N ILE A 78 7.52 5.05 18.38
CA ILE A 78 7.87 6.27 17.63
C ILE A 78 8.59 5.92 16.32
N TYR A 79 9.56 5.01 16.34
CA TYR A 79 10.23 4.56 15.12
C TYR A 79 9.27 3.91 14.13
N SER A 80 8.33 3.10 14.61
CA SER A 80 7.31 2.46 13.75
C SER A 80 6.41 3.50 13.09
N PHE A 81 5.97 4.52 13.83
CA PHE A 81 5.21 5.65 13.28
C PHE A 81 6.01 6.45 12.25
N LEU A 82 7.28 6.74 12.51
CA LEU A 82 8.15 7.46 11.59
C LEU A 82 8.36 6.68 10.29
N LEU A 83 8.65 5.38 10.38
CA LEU A 83 8.80 4.50 9.22
C LEU A 83 7.49 4.47 8.40
N GLY A 84 6.35 4.19 9.04
CA GLY A 84 5.05 4.22 8.38
C GLY A 84 4.75 5.55 7.69
N GLY A 85 5.10 6.67 8.33
CA GLY A 85 4.96 8.01 7.76
C GLY A 85 5.83 8.23 6.51
N ILE A 86 7.10 7.83 6.55
CA ILE A 86 8.00 7.90 5.39
C ILE A 86 7.47 7.05 4.23
N ALA A 87 7.06 5.81 4.50
CA ALA A 87 6.51 4.92 3.48
C ALA A 87 5.23 5.49 2.84
N SER A 88 4.32 6.02 3.67
CA SER A 88 3.08 6.65 3.21
C SER A 88 3.34 7.90 2.39
N GLY A 89 4.31 8.75 2.79
CA GLY A 89 4.71 9.93 2.04
C GLY A 89 5.28 9.59 0.66
N ILE A 90 6.15 8.57 0.58
CA ILE A 90 6.69 8.08 -0.70
C ILE A 90 5.54 7.55 -1.57
N ALA A 91 4.66 6.71 -1.02
CA ALA A 91 3.52 6.19 -1.77
C ALA A 91 2.59 7.31 -2.29
N GLY A 92 2.26 8.30 -1.44
CA GLY A 92 1.42 9.44 -1.79
C GLY A 92 2.02 10.34 -2.87
N SER A 93 3.33 10.60 -2.80
CA SER A 93 4.02 11.36 -3.86
C SER A 93 4.04 10.62 -5.20
N LEU A 94 4.28 9.31 -5.20
CA LEU A 94 4.23 8.47 -6.41
C LEU A 94 2.84 8.44 -7.03
N LEU A 95 1.78 8.44 -6.22
CA LEU A 95 0.39 8.49 -6.68
C LEU A 95 0.07 9.73 -7.53
N VAL A 96 0.78 10.84 -7.30
CA VAL A 96 0.59 12.11 -8.04
C VAL A 96 1.59 12.22 -9.19
N ILE A 97 2.87 11.92 -8.94
CA ILE A 97 3.97 12.18 -9.88
C ILE A 97 4.08 11.07 -10.96
N ALA A 98 3.71 9.83 -10.62
CA ALA A 98 3.90 8.67 -11.48
C ALA A 98 2.59 8.15 -12.11
N ARG A 99 1.55 9.00 -12.23
CA ARG A 99 0.24 8.62 -12.80
C ARG A 99 -0.11 9.41 -14.08
N PRO A 100 0.40 8.99 -15.26
CA PRO A 100 -0.03 9.52 -16.55
C PRO A 100 -1.51 9.19 -16.82
N PRO A 101 -2.27 10.03 -17.55
CA PRO A 101 -1.96 11.39 -18.04
C PRO A 101 -2.39 12.49 -17.04
N THR A 102 -2.88 12.13 -15.85
CA THR A 102 -3.56 13.10 -14.98
C THR A 102 -2.57 13.99 -14.23
N TYR A 103 -1.49 13.44 -13.67
CA TYR A 103 -0.47 14.16 -12.88
C TYR A 103 -1.03 15.21 -11.90
N ALA A 104 -2.22 14.95 -11.35
CA ALA A 104 -3.01 15.88 -10.57
C ALA A 104 -3.94 15.12 -9.61
N ILE A 105 -4.37 15.83 -8.58
CA ILE A 105 -5.36 15.34 -7.62
C ILE A 105 -6.73 15.83 -8.07
N TYR A 106 -7.72 14.93 -8.12
CA TYR A 106 -9.10 15.34 -8.38
C TYR A 106 -9.66 15.98 -7.11
N GLY A 107 -10.48 17.02 -7.23
CA GLY A 107 -11.09 17.70 -6.08
C GLY A 107 -11.94 16.77 -5.19
N THR A 108 -12.46 15.69 -5.77
CA THR A 108 -13.23 14.65 -5.06
C THR A 108 -12.35 13.59 -4.38
N LEU A 109 -11.02 13.66 -4.51
CA LEU A 109 -10.04 12.69 -4.02
C LEU A 109 -10.25 11.24 -4.53
N GLY A 110 -11.18 10.99 -5.47
CA GLY A 110 -11.50 9.64 -5.94
C GLY A 110 -10.32 8.88 -6.56
N ASN A 111 -9.25 9.59 -6.91
CA ASN A 111 -8.01 9.01 -7.44
C ASN A 111 -7.03 8.50 -6.36
N ILE A 112 -7.14 8.96 -5.11
CA ILE A 112 -6.26 8.64 -3.97
C ILE A 112 -7.01 7.92 -2.86
N TRP A 113 -8.33 8.14 -2.77
CA TRP A 113 -9.15 7.54 -1.74
C TRP A 113 -9.11 6.01 -1.77
N GLY A 114 -9.10 5.40 -0.60
CA GLY A 114 -9.12 3.94 -0.43
C GLY A 114 -7.76 3.22 -0.52
N TYR A 115 -6.72 3.80 -1.15
CA TYR A 115 -5.43 3.09 -1.34
C TYR A 115 -4.76 2.64 -0.03
N GLY A 116 -4.93 3.38 1.07
CA GLY A 116 -4.44 2.95 2.39
C GLY A 116 -5.15 1.70 2.92
N PHE A 117 -6.47 1.63 2.75
CA PHE A 117 -7.27 0.47 3.15
C PHE A 117 -6.98 -0.75 2.28
N GLU A 118 -6.88 -0.55 0.97
CA GLU A 118 -6.45 -1.59 0.03
C GLU A 118 -5.06 -2.12 0.37
N GLY A 119 -4.15 -1.25 0.81
CA GLY A 119 -2.81 -1.62 1.27
C GLY A 119 -2.80 -2.58 2.46
N ILE A 120 -3.78 -2.49 3.36
CA ILE A 120 -3.95 -3.45 4.48
C ILE A 120 -4.24 -4.84 3.90
N GLY A 121 -5.16 -4.91 2.92
CA GLY A 121 -5.47 -6.16 2.21
C GLY A 121 -4.20 -6.75 1.59
N VAL A 122 -3.47 -5.97 0.79
CA VAL A 122 -2.22 -6.42 0.14
C VAL A 122 -1.17 -6.89 1.17
N ALA A 123 -1.05 -6.22 2.31
CA ALA A 123 -0.15 -6.64 3.38
C ALA A 123 -0.52 -8.01 3.97
N LEU A 124 -1.83 -8.28 4.13
CA LEU A 124 -2.32 -9.59 4.57
C LEU A 124 -2.04 -10.68 3.54
N ILE A 125 -2.26 -10.41 2.25
CA ILE A 125 -1.92 -11.35 1.16
C ILE A 125 -0.43 -11.68 1.20
N GLY A 126 0.42 -10.67 1.39
CA GLY A 126 1.87 -10.81 1.52
C GLY A 126 2.35 -11.37 2.87
N ARG A 127 1.45 -11.73 3.79
CA ARG A 127 1.75 -12.19 5.17
C ARG A 127 2.70 -11.26 5.93
N ASN A 128 2.57 -9.95 5.75
CA ASN A 128 3.47 -8.91 6.29
C ASN A 128 4.96 -9.09 5.91
N ASN A 129 5.29 -9.90 4.92
CA ASN A 129 6.65 -10.04 4.40
C ASN A 129 6.84 -9.06 3.23
N PRO A 130 7.85 -8.18 3.25
CA PRO A 130 8.12 -7.22 2.17
C PRO A 130 8.22 -7.86 0.77
N ILE A 131 8.78 -9.07 0.65
CA ILE A 131 8.88 -9.78 -0.64
C ILE A 131 7.49 -10.27 -1.08
N GLY A 132 6.70 -10.81 -0.15
CA GLY A 132 5.32 -11.24 -0.42
C GLY A 132 4.43 -10.07 -0.83
N ILE A 133 4.64 -8.89 -0.24
CA ILE A 133 3.91 -7.66 -0.57
C ILE A 133 4.15 -7.22 -2.01
N ILE A 134 5.39 -7.35 -2.53
CA ILE A 134 5.68 -7.01 -3.93
C ILE A 134 4.82 -7.85 -4.87
N LEU A 135 4.84 -9.18 -4.71
CA LEU A 135 4.05 -10.09 -5.54
C LEU A 135 2.54 -9.87 -5.38
N ALA A 136 2.07 -9.70 -4.14
CA ALA A 136 0.67 -9.42 -3.85
C ALA A 136 0.19 -8.10 -4.47
N SER A 137 1.03 -7.06 -4.47
CA SER A 137 0.69 -5.75 -5.04
C SER A 137 0.54 -5.79 -6.56
N ILE A 138 1.34 -6.62 -7.25
CA ILE A 138 1.23 -6.84 -8.70
C ILE A 138 -0.10 -7.54 -9.03
N LEU A 139 -0.43 -8.61 -8.30
CA LEU A 139 -1.71 -9.30 -8.48
C LEU A 139 -2.90 -8.36 -8.24
N TYR A 140 -2.88 -7.65 -7.11
CA TYR A 140 -3.93 -6.72 -6.72
C TYR A 140 -4.08 -5.57 -7.73
N GLY A 141 -2.96 -5.00 -8.18
CA GLY A 141 -2.93 -3.97 -9.23
C GLY A 141 -3.46 -4.48 -10.57
N GLY A 142 -3.18 -5.75 -10.91
CA GLY A 142 -3.71 -6.41 -12.11
C GLY A 142 -5.23 -6.53 -12.07
N ILE A 143 -5.79 -7.04 -10.97
CA ILE A 143 -7.25 -7.16 -10.78
C ILE A 143 -7.91 -5.78 -10.82
N LYS A 144 -7.31 -4.78 -10.18
CA LYS A 144 -7.86 -3.41 -10.15
C LYS A 144 -7.86 -2.74 -11.53
N ASN A 145 -6.79 -2.88 -12.31
CA ASN A 145 -6.72 -2.32 -13.66
C ASN A 145 -7.58 -3.12 -14.64
N GLY A 146 -7.61 -4.45 -14.54
CA GLY A 146 -8.51 -5.30 -15.32
C GLY A 146 -9.98 -4.97 -15.06
N GLY A 147 -10.33 -4.76 -13.79
CA GLY A 147 -11.65 -4.31 -13.38
C GLY A 147 -12.07 -2.98 -13.99
N ARG A 148 -11.17 -1.99 -14.00
CA ARG A 148 -11.41 -0.70 -14.70
C ARG A 148 -11.58 -0.86 -16.20
N PHE A 149 -10.85 -1.78 -16.81
CA PHE A 149 -11.00 -2.08 -18.24
C PHE A 149 -12.38 -2.71 -18.51
N MET A 150 -12.81 -3.64 -17.66
CA MET A 150 -14.16 -4.25 -17.73
C MET A 150 -15.28 -3.24 -17.47
N GLU A 151 -15.08 -2.28 -16.57
CA GLU A 151 -16.02 -1.18 -16.34
C GLU A 151 -16.17 -0.31 -17.59
N TYR A 152 -15.06 0.02 -18.25
CA TYR A 152 -15.08 0.85 -19.44
C TYR A 152 -15.68 0.16 -20.67
N TYR A 153 -15.37 -1.13 -20.90
CA TYR A 153 -15.79 -1.85 -22.12
C TYR A 153 -17.03 -2.72 -21.97
N ALA A 154 -17.24 -3.32 -20.79
CA ALA A 154 -18.32 -4.28 -20.54
C ALA A 154 -19.44 -3.71 -19.64
N GLY A 155 -19.31 -2.47 -19.15
CA GLY A 155 -20.32 -1.82 -18.31
C GLY A 155 -20.46 -2.45 -16.92
N ILE A 156 -19.43 -3.19 -16.47
CA ILE A 156 -19.44 -3.86 -15.18
C ILE A 156 -19.05 -2.86 -14.09
N ASP A 157 -19.88 -2.71 -13.07
CA ASP A 157 -19.61 -1.76 -11.98
C ASP A 157 -18.31 -2.07 -11.23
N SER A 158 -17.55 -1.02 -10.91
CA SER A 158 -16.36 -1.05 -10.06
C SER A 158 -16.61 -1.71 -8.69
N ASP A 159 -17.84 -1.70 -8.20
CA ASP A 159 -18.23 -2.34 -6.95
C ASP A 159 -18.07 -3.87 -6.99
N LEU A 160 -18.18 -4.50 -8.17
CA LEU A 160 -17.93 -5.93 -8.34
C LEU A 160 -16.45 -6.25 -8.08
N VAL A 161 -15.55 -5.40 -8.57
CA VAL A 161 -14.10 -5.53 -8.34
C VAL A 161 -13.76 -5.38 -6.85
N LYS A 162 -14.42 -4.43 -6.17
CA LYS A 162 -14.28 -4.25 -4.71
C LYS A 162 -14.79 -5.48 -3.94
N ALA A 163 -15.92 -6.05 -4.35
CA ALA A 163 -16.46 -7.26 -3.73
C ALA A 163 -15.52 -8.46 -3.88
N ILE A 164 -14.95 -8.67 -5.08
CA ILE A 164 -13.95 -9.73 -5.33
C ILE A 164 -12.72 -9.53 -4.43
N ASN A 165 -12.18 -8.31 -4.37
CA ASN A 165 -11.04 -8.00 -3.51
C ASN A 165 -11.36 -8.23 -2.02
N GLY A 166 -12.57 -7.87 -1.57
CA GLY A 166 -13.04 -8.16 -0.22
C GLY A 166 -13.08 -9.67 0.05
N LEU A 167 -13.60 -10.45 -0.89
CA LEU A 167 -13.65 -11.92 -0.79
C LEU A 167 -12.24 -12.53 -0.72
N ILE A 168 -11.27 -12.00 -1.49
CA ILE A 168 -9.87 -12.43 -1.43
C ILE A 168 -9.30 -12.18 -0.03
N VAL A 169 -9.49 -10.98 0.52
CA VAL A 169 -8.99 -10.61 1.85
C VAL A 169 -9.64 -11.48 2.94
N ILE A 170 -10.96 -11.71 2.87
CA ILE A 170 -11.67 -12.59 3.82
C ILE A 170 -11.13 -14.02 3.73
N SER A 171 -11.01 -14.56 2.50
CA SER A 171 -10.54 -15.92 2.27
C SER A 171 -9.13 -16.14 2.82
N LEU A 172 -8.25 -15.15 2.70
CA LEU A 172 -6.88 -15.22 3.21
C LEU A 172 -6.77 -14.96 4.71
N SER A 173 -7.70 -14.22 5.30
CA SER A 173 -7.76 -13.98 6.74
C SER A 173 -8.41 -15.13 7.51
N MET A 174 -9.19 -15.97 6.81
CA MET A 174 -9.94 -17.09 7.37
C MET A 174 -9.08 -18.07 8.20
N PRO A 175 -7.88 -18.51 7.75
CA PRO A 175 -7.03 -19.40 8.54
C PRO A 175 -6.60 -18.79 9.88
N GLU A 176 -6.32 -17.48 9.89
CA GLU A 176 -5.91 -16.76 11.08
C GLU A 176 -7.08 -16.61 12.07
N LEU A 177 -8.28 -16.37 11.54
CA LEU A 177 -9.53 -16.36 12.29
C LEU A 177 -9.79 -17.70 12.98
N PHE A 178 -9.67 -18.82 12.26
CA PHE A 178 -9.81 -20.16 12.85
C PHE A 178 -8.76 -20.43 13.92
N ARG A 179 -7.52 -19.95 13.74
CA ARG A 179 -6.45 -20.09 14.75
C ARG A 179 -6.75 -19.31 16.03
N ILE A 180 -7.36 -18.12 15.93
CA ILE A 180 -7.77 -17.32 17.09
C ILE A 180 -8.96 -17.98 17.79
N PHE A 181 -9.98 -18.38 17.03
CA PHE A 181 -11.18 -19.02 17.57
C PHE A 181 -10.84 -20.32 18.31
N GLY A 182 -9.96 -21.15 17.75
CA GLY A 182 -9.50 -22.38 18.39
C GLY A 182 -8.73 -22.15 19.70
N ARG A 183 -8.06 -21.00 19.87
CA ARG A 183 -7.43 -20.62 21.15
C ARG A 183 -8.46 -20.17 22.19
N LEU A 184 -9.55 -19.53 21.75
CA LEU A 184 -10.60 -19.06 22.65
C LEU A 184 -11.44 -20.22 23.19
N VAL A 185 -11.78 -21.20 22.35
CA VAL A 185 -12.56 -22.40 22.73
C VAL A 185 -11.78 -23.35 23.64
N ARG A 186 -10.44 -23.28 23.63
CA ARG A 186 -9.56 -24.08 24.52
C ARG A 186 -9.27 -23.42 25.88
N ARG A 187 -9.79 -22.23 26.15
CA ARG A 187 -9.78 -21.58 27.47
C ARG A 187 -11.12 -21.78 28.16
#